data_AF-A0A2H3GE37-F1
#
_entry.id   AF-A0A2H3GE37-F1
#
_cell.length_a   1.000
_cell.length_b   1.000
_cell.length_c   1.000
_cell.angle_alpha   90.00
_cell.angle_beta   90.00
_cell.angle_gamma   90.00
#
_symmetry.space_group_name_H-M   'P 1'
#
loop_
_entity.id
_entity.type
_entity.pdbx_description
1 polymer ?
#
loop_
_entity_poly.entity_id
_entity_poly.type
_entity_poly.pdbx_seq_one_letter_code
_entity_poly.pdbx_strand_id
1 'polypeptide(L)'
;MTPSSVEGSDIASRTQLEPLQPLPINVQNLTADALWLESSCLGPKPSESVLVDNIVFRICPIRSIAQPSCYIFQNSSVPSGFLSLEPTRCIWLPQRHETKVLVHKYTSVITFMHHVIHTPSLYKLVDEVYDAVEKGTHVSLCSVFLMLAVCANVTYAWTAVDNNMTPLFSDYTEANNQSFGWLKSTFDVFDASQRRSEIGLESAQGLIIVSFVLLNLEGVSSRARNCFFNSITICRELGLHRLDHPHNPPSVQIPQLNPLKMETARRVWWYLIGTDAMISRFPGPHEGTYLINPRQMNVRKPLNADDEDLVEGQELVGKPINCSTNMSYFLQRVRLAEVVRNFTDRVPLTNSSIPDVHSYDLVLEVDAAIGQFIEDLPPFLKFNTDEPQQLPATDTHKKPGLIIQRHIMNVFVHGQRCKLHLPYLARGAVEPTYARSRRVCLDSARMVIQTEHQLEKEATTFNSTRLRLCLVLHSVFIASIVLILDFCLGADADEKDQRRQDLLEAWDILEAAKELSRPTARIQDLLAQVMKKHKVTLPVGKERQRPVRCENLPPTPSSSTAMLSNGTTPNDAIASVQELSDMGLNMDLEGMDWENLLWGLEAPLF
;
A
#
# COMPACT_ATOMS: atom_id res chain seq x y z
N MET A 1 64.70 39.01 11.81
CA MET A 1 64.58 39.25 10.35
C MET A 1 63.31 38.57 9.86
N THR A 2 62.26 39.36 9.74
CA THR A 2 61.06 39.16 8.88
C THR A 2 61.48 39.11 7.40
N PRO A 3 60.67 38.59 6.44
CA PRO A 3 59.28 39.03 6.12
C PRO A 3 58.25 37.89 5.92
N SER A 4 57.03 37.99 6.49
CA SER A 4 55.77 38.62 6.00
C SER A 4 55.02 37.74 4.99
N SER A 5 53.70 37.53 4.97
CA SER A 5 52.48 38.03 5.65
C SER A 5 51.34 37.18 5.03
N VAL A 6 50.26 36.79 5.69
CA VAL A 6 49.06 37.60 5.96
C VAL A 6 48.17 36.79 6.91
N GLU A 7 47.82 37.38 8.06
CA GLU A 7 46.64 37.01 8.85
C GLU A 7 45.37 37.50 8.13
N GLY A 8 44.30 36.71 8.20
CA GLY A 8 42.98 37.10 7.71
C GLY A 8 41.89 36.32 8.45
N SER A 9 41.56 36.80 9.64
CA SER A 9 40.26 36.56 10.27
C SER A 9 39.14 37.03 9.34
N ASP A 10 38.16 36.18 9.02
CA ASP A 10 36.83 36.66 8.66
C ASP A 10 35.76 35.74 9.24
N ILE A 11 35.39 36.10 10.47
CA ILE A 11 34.15 35.71 11.12
C ILE A 11 33.01 36.34 10.32
N ALA A 12 32.19 35.49 9.72
CA ALA A 12 30.74 35.65 9.56
C ALA A 12 30.19 37.09 9.47
N SER A 13 30.30 37.72 8.30
CA SER A 13 29.34 38.75 7.91
C SER A 13 28.12 38.07 7.25
N ARG A 14 27.29 37.42 8.06
CA ARG A 14 25.88 37.23 7.68
C ARG A 14 25.30 38.64 7.60
N THR A 15 25.09 39.13 6.38
CA THR A 15 24.27 40.32 6.14
C THR A 15 22.94 40.08 6.85
N GLN A 16 22.73 40.77 7.98
CA GLN A 16 21.42 40.87 8.59
C GLN A 16 20.54 41.55 7.54
N LEU A 17 19.74 40.76 6.83
CA LEU A 17 18.62 41.28 6.07
C LEU A 17 17.73 41.98 7.10
N GLU A 18 17.73 43.32 7.09
CA GLU A 18 16.75 44.12 7.82
C GLU A 18 15.35 43.55 7.53
N PRO A 19 14.46 43.48 8.53
CA PRO A 19 13.07 43.12 8.27
C PRO A 19 12.51 44.11 7.24
N LEU A 20 12.18 43.61 6.05
CA LEU A 20 11.60 44.38 4.95
C LEU A 20 10.47 45.25 5.51
N GLN A 21 10.60 46.57 5.39
CA GLN A 21 9.53 47.49 5.74
C GLN A 21 8.27 47.08 4.96
N PRO A 22 7.09 47.04 5.60
CA PRO A 22 5.86 46.70 4.91
C PRO A 22 5.65 47.69 3.76
N LEU A 23 5.45 47.15 2.55
CA LEU A 23 5.22 47.96 1.35
C LEU A 23 4.06 48.94 1.58
N PRO A 24 4.06 50.13 0.96
CA PRO A 24 2.93 51.03 0.99
C PRO A 24 1.62 50.31 0.61
N ILE A 25 0.51 50.62 1.31
CA ILE A 25 -0.79 49.94 1.16
C ILE A 25 -1.26 49.92 -0.31
N ASN A 26 -1.02 51.00 -1.05
CA ASN A 26 -1.35 51.09 -2.48
C ASN A 26 -0.56 50.08 -3.33
N VAL A 27 0.70 49.80 -2.99
CA VAL A 27 1.52 48.79 -3.67
C VAL A 27 1.05 47.38 -3.31
N GLN A 28 0.67 47.15 -2.05
CA GLN A 28 0.09 45.87 -1.63
C GLN A 28 -1.23 45.58 -2.35
N ASN A 29 -2.11 46.58 -2.46
CA ASN A 29 -3.39 46.47 -3.17
C ASN A 29 -3.19 46.23 -4.67
N LEU A 30 -2.31 47.00 -5.33
CA LEU A 30 -1.99 46.77 -6.75
C LEU A 30 -1.40 45.38 -7.00
N THR A 31 -0.57 44.89 -6.07
CA THR A 31 -0.01 43.53 -6.14
C THR A 31 -1.12 42.49 -5.96
N ALA A 32 -2.04 42.70 -5.01
CA ALA A 32 -3.19 41.82 -4.80
C ALA A 32 -4.13 41.80 -6.01
N ASP A 33 -4.40 42.96 -6.63
CA ASP A 33 -5.21 43.08 -7.84
C ASP A 33 -4.54 42.39 -9.03
N ALA A 34 -3.23 42.55 -9.20
CA ALA A 34 -2.46 41.87 -10.25
C ALA A 34 -2.49 40.34 -10.08
N LEU A 35 -2.29 39.84 -8.86
CA LEU A 35 -2.39 38.42 -8.54
C LEU A 35 -3.82 37.87 -8.71
N TRP A 36 -4.83 38.67 -8.35
CA TRP A 36 -6.23 38.32 -8.57
C TRP A 36 -6.57 38.23 -10.07
N LEU A 37 -6.13 39.21 -10.87
CA LEU A 37 -6.28 39.20 -12.32
C LEU A 37 -5.59 38.00 -12.96
N GLU A 38 -4.33 37.72 -12.59
CA GLU A 38 -3.58 36.55 -13.05
C GLU A 38 -4.35 35.25 -12.74
N SER A 39 -4.84 35.09 -11.51
CA SER A 39 -5.60 33.91 -11.11
C SER A 39 -6.94 33.77 -11.84
N SER A 40 -7.59 34.89 -12.20
CA SER A 40 -8.89 34.92 -12.86
C SER A 40 -8.78 34.73 -14.38
N CYS A 41 -7.64 35.09 -14.99
CA CYS A 41 -7.40 34.93 -16.42
C CYS A 41 -7.06 33.48 -16.82
N LEU A 42 -6.33 32.76 -15.96
CA LEU A 42 -5.88 31.39 -16.21
C LEU A 42 -6.68 30.34 -15.42
N GLY A 43 -7.48 30.77 -14.43
CA GLY A 43 -8.33 29.90 -13.63
C GLY A 43 -9.47 29.30 -14.46
N PRO A 44 -9.88 28.05 -14.17
CA PRO A 44 -11.01 27.44 -14.84
C PRO A 44 -12.27 28.29 -14.60
N LYS A 45 -12.92 28.73 -15.68
CA LYS A 45 -14.32 29.17 -15.56
C LYS A 45 -15.12 27.95 -15.09
N PRO A 46 -16.01 28.07 -14.08
CA PRO A 46 -16.88 26.96 -13.73
C PRO A 46 -17.74 26.64 -14.95
N SER A 47 -17.33 25.63 -15.73
CA SER A 47 -18.16 25.09 -16.80
C SER A 47 -19.24 24.26 -16.12
N GLU A 48 -20.50 24.53 -16.42
CA GLU A 48 -21.55 23.55 -16.24
C GLU A 48 -21.08 22.26 -16.94
N SER A 49 -20.81 21.19 -16.18
CA SER A 49 -20.21 19.98 -16.73
C SER A 49 -21.08 19.46 -17.87
N VAL A 50 -20.56 19.47 -19.10
CA VAL A 50 -21.32 19.13 -20.33
C VAL A 50 -21.48 17.60 -20.49
N LEU A 51 -20.80 16.80 -19.66
CA LEU A 51 -20.73 15.34 -19.76
C LEU A 51 -21.34 14.67 -18.52
N VAL A 52 -22.67 14.74 -18.33
CA VAL A 52 -23.31 14.15 -17.14
C VAL A 52 -23.87 12.77 -17.48
N ASP A 53 -23.12 11.72 -17.12
CA ASP A 53 -23.72 10.39 -17.04
C ASP A 53 -24.63 10.32 -15.80
N ASN A 54 -25.85 9.81 -16.00
CA ASN A 54 -26.74 9.51 -14.89
C ASN A 54 -26.24 8.26 -14.16
N ILE A 55 -25.99 8.43 -12.85
CA ILE A 55 -25.63 7.35 -11.94
C ILE A 55 -26.67 7.25 -10.83
N VAL A 56 -27.09 6.03 -10.52
CA VAL A 56 -28.04 5.74 -9.44
C VAL A 56 -27.48 4.66 -8.52
N PHE A 57 -27.89 4.71 -7.27
CA PHE A 57 -27.47 3.78 -6.23
C PHE A 57 -28.65 2.93 -5.77
N ARG A 58 -28.42 1.63 -5.60
CA ARG A 58 -29.42 0.69 -5.06
C ARG A 58 -28.80 -0.18 -4.00
N ILE A 59 -29.59 -0.62 -3.03
CA ILE A 59 -29.14 -1.41 -1.89
C ILE A 59 -29.63 -2.86 -2.06
N CYS A 60 -28.76 -3.84 -1.82
CA CYS A 60 -29.05 -5.26 -1.92
C CYS A 60 -28.15 -6.05 -0.95
N PRO A 61 -28.56 -7.23 -0.43
CA PRO A 61 -27.64 -8.12 0.30
C PRO A 61 -26.37 -8.39 -0.51
N ILE A 62 -25.20 -8.33 0.14
CA ILE A 62 -23.90 -8.44 -0.55
C ILE A 62 -23.75 -9.73 -1.36
N ARG A 63 -24.33 -10.83 -0.88
CA ARG A 63 -24.33 -12.15 -1.55
C ARG A 63 -25.19 -12.19 -2.80
N SER A 64 -26.12 -11.25 -2.95
CA SER A 64 -26.97 -11.10 -4.14
C SER A 64 -26.34 -10.17 -5.19
N ILE A 65 -25.21 -9.52 -4.89
CA ILE A 65 -24.53 -8.61 -5.80
C ILE A 65 -23.56 -9.41 -6.67
N ALA A 66 -24.06 -9.94 -7.78
CA ALA A 66 -23.22 -10.63 -8.77
C ALA A 66 -22.31 -9.65 -9.54
N GLN A 67 -22.85 -8.47 -9.90
CA GLN A 67 -22.10 -7.38 -10.53
C GLN A 67 -22.44 -6.07 -9.82
N PRO A 68 -21.50 -5.45 -9.08
CA PRO A 68 -21.82 -4.23 -8.33
C PRO A 68 -22.03 -3.00 -9.22
N SER A 69 -21.68 -3.06 -10.51
CA SER A 69 -21.97 -2.03 -11.51
C SER A 69 -22.65 -2.63 -12.73
N CYS A 70 -23.80 -2.07 -13.12
CA CYS A 70 -24.55 -2.46 -14.31
C CYS A 70 -25.27 -1.26 -14.94
N TYR A 71 -25.92 -1.46 -16.09
CA TYR A 71 -26.78 -0.44 -16.72
C TYR A 71 -28.26 -0.81 -16.53
N ILE A 72 -29.09 0.19 -16.23
CA ILE A 72 -30.53 0.06 -16.18
C ILE A 72 -31.18 1.02 -17.17
N PHE A 73 -32.28 0.59 -17.79
CA PHE A 73 -33.13 1.44 -18.60
C PHE A 73 -34.29 1.94 -17.72
N GLN A 74 -34.45 3.25 -17.58
CA GLN A 74 -35.61 3.81 -16.89
C GLN A 74 -36.83 3.70 -17.81
N ASN A 75 -37.82 2.88 -17.43
CA ASN A 75 -39.11 2.84 -18.11
C ASN A 75 -39.85 4.16 -17.84
N SER A 76 -39.82 5.11 -18.77
CA SER A 76 -40.80 6.18 -18.79
C SER A 76 -42.15 5.57 -19.15
N SER A 77 -43.12 5.63 -18.24
CA SER A 77 -44.53 5.26 -18.46
C SER A 77 -45.26 6.24 -19.40
N VAL A 78 -44.64 6.59 -20.53
CA VAL A 78 -45.13 7.56 -21.52
C VAL A 78 -45.16 6.89 -22.90
N PRO A 79 -46.24 7.03 -23.68
CA PRO A 79 -46.37 6.36 -24.98
C PRO A 79 -45.30 6.82 -25.97
N SER A 80 -44.78 5.85 -26.70
CA SER A 80 -43.65 5.91 -27.62
C SER A 80 -43.72 7.02 -28.67
N GLY A 81 -42.59 7.69 -28.85
CA GLY A 81 -42.27 8.51 -30.02
C GLY A 81 -41.18 9.54 -29.69
N PHE A 82 -39.93 9.24 -30.04
CA PHE A 82 -38.77 10.16 -30.03
C PHE A 82 -37.94 10.38 -28.75
N LEU A 83 -37.88 9.47 -27.79
CA LEU A 83 -36.86 9.55 -26.72
C LEU A 83 -35.86 8.41 -26.81
N SER A 84 -34.59 8.77 -27.04
CA SER A 84 -33.43 7.91 -26.80
C SER A 84 -33.47 7.48 -25.33
N LEU A 85 -33.71 6.19 -25.06
CA LEU A 85 -33.56 5.63 -23.71
C LEU A 85 -32.07 5.59 -23.39
N GLU A 86 -31.55 6.65 -22.77
CA GLU A 86 -30.17 6.65 -22.32
C GLU A 86 -29.98 5.67 -21.15
N PRO A 87 -29.07 4.70 -21.26
CA PRO A 87 -28.81 3.74 -20.19
C PRO A 87 -28.24 4.49 -18.98
N THR A 88 -28.86 4.32 -17.82
CA THR A 88 -28.40 4.89 -16.55
C THR A 88 -27.49 3.89 -15.85
N ARG A 89 -26.32 4.33 -15.38
CA ARG A 89 -25.42 3.45 -14.62
C ARG A 89 -25.98 3.21 -13.22
N CYS A 90 -26.13 1.96 -12.83
CA CYS A 90 -26.60 1.55 -11.51
C CYS A 90 -25.46 0.91 -10.73
N ILE A 91 -25.19 1.44 -9.54
CA ILE A 91 -24.23 0.88 -8.61
C ILE A 91 -24.98 0.23 -7.45
N TRP A 92 -24.73 -1.06 -7.22
CA TRP A 92 -25.28 -1.81 -6.11
C TRP A 92 -24.38 -1.68 -4.88
N LEU A 93 -24.97 -1.24 -3.78
CA LEU A 93 -24.36 -1.14 -2.47
C LEU A 93 -24.83 -2.34 -1.63
N PRO A 94 -23.95 -2.91 -0.77
CA PRO A 94 -24.37 -3.89 0.24
C PRO A 94 -25.44 -3.31 1.17
N GLN A 95 -25.98 -4.09 2.09
CA GLN A 95 -26.79 -3.52 3.17
C GLN A 95 -25.92 -2.68 4.12
N ARG A 96 -26.54 -1.70 4.77
CA ARG A 96 -25.86 -0.78 5.71
C ARG A 96 -25.06 -1.52 6.78
N HIS A 97 -25.65 -2.55 7.39
CA HIS A 97 -24.98 -3.34 8.43
C HIS A 97 -23.86 -4.21 7.87
N GLU A 98 -24.02 -4.79 6.68
CA GLU A 98 -22.98 -5.55 5.97
C GLU A 98 -21.77 -4.65 5.66
N THR A 99 -22.02 -3.42 5.21
CA THR A 99 -20.95 -2.42 4.98
C THR A 99 -20.22 -2.08 6.27
N LYS A 100 -20.92 -1.94 7.40
CA LYS A 100 -20.28 -1.70 8.70
C LYS A 100 -19.40 -2.87 9.16
N VAL A 101 -19.74 -4.12 8.81
CA VAL A 101 -18.88 -5.29 9.02
C VAL A 101 -17.60 -5.17 8.20
N LEU A 102 -17.71 -4.78 6.92
CA LEU A 102 -16.53 -4.58 6.06
C LEU A 102 -15.63 -3.45 6.61
N VAL A 103 -16.21 -2.32 7.00
CA VAL A 103 -15.49 -1.21 7.63
C VAL A 103 -14.80 -1.64 8.92
N HIS A 104 -15.43 -2.51 9.72
CA HIS A 104 -14.81 -3.04 10.92
C HIS A 104 -13.55 -3.87 10.61
N LYS A 105 -13.60 -4.75 9.60
CA LYS A 105 -12.41 -5.49 9.15
C LYS A 105 -11.31 -4.56 8.63
N TYR A 106 -11.68 -3.54 7.86
CA TYR A 106 -10.74 -2.54 7.37
C TYR A 106 -10.01 -1.82 8.50
N THR A 107 -10.75 -1.31 9.49
CA THR A 107 -10.21 -0.49 10.60
C THR A 107 -9.43 -1.31 11.63
N SER A 108 -9.75 -2.60 11.78
CA SER A 108 -9.08 -3.48 12.75
C SER A 108 -7.80 -4.14 12.25
N VAL A 109 -7.62 -4.26 10.93
CA VAL A 109 -6.50 -5.02 10.35
C VAL A 109 -5.77 -4.29 9.24
N ILE A 110 -6.49 -3.66 8.31
CA ILE A 110 -5.92 -3.17 7.05
C ILE A 110 -5.43 -1.72 7.17
N THR A 111 -6.17 -0.89 7.92
CA THR A 111 -5.90 0.55 7.99
C THR A 111 -4.47 0.88 8.37
N PHE A 112 -3.81 0.07 9.19
CA PHE A 112 -2.43 0.31 9.63
C PHE A 112 -1.42 0.43 8.47
N MET A 113 -1.71 -0.09 7.28
CA MET A 113 -0.80 0.01 6.13
C MET A 113 -0.69 1.43 5.55
N HIS A 114 -1.78 2.21 5.62
CA HIS A 114 -1.85 3.55 5.03
C HIS A 114 -2.42 4.63 5.97
N HIS A 115 -3.26 4.26 6.92
CA HIS A 115 -3.94 5.08 7.94
C HIS A 115 -4.32 6.50 7.48
N VAL A 116 -4.91 6.60 6.28
CA VAL A 116 -5.33 7.88 5.69
C VAL A 116 -6.75 8.28 6.08
N ILE A 117 -7.43 7.46 6.87
CA ILE A 117 -8.81 7.65 7.32
C ILE A 117 -8.84 7.91 8.83
N HIS A 118 -9.81 8.71 9.27
CA HIS A 118 -10.23 8.78 10.67
C HIS A 118 -11.42 7.82 10.90
N THR A 119 -11.22 6.82 11.75
CA THR A 119 -12.14 5.68 11.91
C THR A 119 -13.58 6.09 12.24
N PRO A 120 -13.87 6.91 13.26
CA PRO A 120 -15.22 7.39 13.54
C PRO A 120 -15.88 8.13 12.37
N SER A 121 -15.10 8.93 11.63
CA SER A 121 -15.62 9.67 10.47
C SER A 121 -16.03 8.76 9.33
N LEU A 122 -15.35 7.63 9.12
CA LEU A 122 -15.74 6.66 8.11
C LEU A 122 -17.08 5.99 8.43
N TYR A 123 -17.33 5.64 9.69
CA TYR A 123 -18.62 5.10 10.11
C TYR A 123 -19.76 6.12 9.90
N LYS A 124 -19.52 7.39 10.25
CA LYS A 124 -20.47 8.47 10.01
C LYS A 124 -20.74 8.67 8.52
N LEU A 125 -19.69 8.66 7.69
CA LEU A 125 -19.81 8.77 6.23
C LEU A 125 -20.66 7.64 5.64
N VAL A 126 -20.50 6.41 6.12
CA VAL A 126 -21.35 5.29 5.71
C VAL A 126 -22.81 5.59 6.04
N ASP A 127 -23.12 5.99 7.27
CA ASP A 127 -24.50 6.32 7.65
C ASP A 127 -25.10 7.45 6.80
N GLU A 128 -24.33 8.50 6.51
CA GLU A 128 -24.76 9.62 5.66
C GLU A 128 -25.05 9.19 4.21
N VAL A 129 -24.20 8.32 3.63
CA VAL A 129 -24.42 7.77 2.29
C VAL A 129 -25.71 6.95 2.23
N TYR A 130 -25.92 6.03 3.18
CA TYR A 130 -27.13 5.21 3.21
C TYR A 130 -28.40 6.03 3.47
N ASP A 131 -28.33 7.00 4.38
CA ASP A 131 -29.44 7.93 4.63
C ASP A 131 -29.82 8.70 3.36
N ALA A 132 -28.84 9.17 2.58
CA ALA A 132 -29.09 9.91 1.35
C ALA A 132 -29.71 9.02 0.26
N VAL A 133 -29.23 7.78 0.13
CA VAL A 133 -29.77 6.79 -0.83
C VAL A 133 -31.22 6.42 -0.47
N GLU A 134 -31.50 6.14 0.80
CA GLU A 134 -32.84 5.75 1.27
C GLU A 134 -33.86 6.88 1.16
N LYS A 135 -33.43 8.14 1.40
CA LYS A 135 -34.28 9.33 1.25
C LYS A 135 -34.42 9.82 -0.20
N GLY A 136 -33.64 9.26 -1.13
CA GLY A 136 -33.59 9.70 -2.52
C GLY A 136 -33.02 11.11 -2.71
N THR A 137 -32.14 11.56 -1.81
CA THR A 137 -31.49 12.87 -1.88
C THR A 137 -30.17 12.80 -2.63
N HIS A 138 -29.50 13.95 -2.82
CA HIS A 138 -28.18 13.99 -3.44
C HIS A 138 -27.16 13.15 -2.64
N VAL A 139 -26.42 12.28 -3.34
CA VAL A 139 -25.37 11.42 -2.79
C VAL A 139 -24.03 11.91 -3.31
N SER A 140 -23.07 12.20 -2.43
CA SER A 140 -21.70 12.55 -2.85
C SER A 140 -21.02 11.35 -3.50
N LEU A 141 -20.54 11.53 -4.73
CA LEU A 141 -19.80 10.49 -5.44
C LEU A 141 -18.45 10.24 -4.78
N CYS A 142 -17.81 11.26 -4.21
CA CYS A 142 -16.56 11.10 -3.47
C CYS A 142 -16.72 10.17 -2.26
N SER A 143 -17.84 10.32 -1.53
CA SER A 143 -18.13 9.49 -0.35
C SER A 143 -18.44 8.04 -0.74
N VAL A 144 -19.24 7.84 -1.79
CA VAL A 144 -19.53 6.48 -2.30
C VAL A 144 -18.26 5.83 -2.83
N PHE A 145 -17.41 6.57 -3.54
CA PHE A 145 -16.13 6.09 -4.05
C PHE A 145 -15.23 5.56 -2.93
N LEU A 146 -15.09 6.32 -1.83
CA LEU A 146 -14.33 5.86 -0.66
C LEU A 146 -14.91 4.58 -0.06
N MET A 147 -16.24 4.51 0.10
CA MET A 147 -16.91 3.33 0.64
C MET A 147 -16.69 2.09 -0.23
N LEU A 148 -16.80 2.22 -1.55
CA LEU A 148 -16.54 1.13 -2.50
C LEU A 148 -15.07 0.72 -2.52
N ALA A 149 -14.13 1.66 -2.39
CA ALA A 149 -12.71 1.37 -2.25
C ALA A 149 -12.43 0.51 -1.01
N VAL A 150 -13.09 0.81 0.12
CA VAL A 150 -13.03 -0.01 1.34
C VAL A 150 -13.61 -1.39 1.10
N CYS A 151 -14.77 -1.51 0.44
CA CYS A 151 -15.36 -2.80 0.07
C CYS A 151 -14.40 -3.63 -0.80
N ALA A 152 -13.83 -3.05 -1.86
CA ALA A 152 -12.86 -3.72 -2.73
C ALA A 152 -11.64 -4.23 -1.95
N ASN A 153 -11.11 -3.40 -1.06
CA ASN A 153 -9.96 -3.74 -0.25
C ASN A 153 -10.23 -4.87 0.76
N VAL A 154 -11.38 -4.81 1.45
CA VAL A 154 -11.75 -5.81 2.45
C VAL A 154 -12.09 -7.14 1.81
N THR A 155 -12.86 -7.15 0.72
CA THR A 155 -13.20 -8.37 0.00
C THR A 155 -11.97 -9.07 -0.59
N TYR A 156 -10.98 -8.31 -1.07
CA TYR A 156 -9.67 -8.86 -1.45
C TYR A 156 -8.91 -9.46 -0.25
N ALA A 157 -8.97 -8.81 0.91
CA ALA A 157 -8.30 -9.27 2.12
C ALA A 157 -9.15 -10.24 2.96
N TRP A 158 -10.32 -10.68 2.50
CA TRP A 158 -11.20 -11.55 3.28
C TRP A 158 -10.59 -12.95 3.39
N THR A 159 -10.75 -13.58 4.56
CA THR A 159 -10.13 -14.87 4.89
C THR A 159 -11.14 -15.86 5.45
N ALA A 160 -10.75 -17.13 5.50
CA ALA A 160 -11.55 -18.16 6.16
C ALA A 160 -11.82 -17.84 7.64
N VAL A 161 -10.86 -17.21 8.34
CA VAL A 161 -11.03 -16.80 9.74
C VAL A 161 -12.11 -15.72 9.85
N ASP A 162 -12.10 -14.74 8.94
CA ASP A 162 -13.11 -13.69 8.91
C ASP A 162 -14.50 -14.27 8.63
N ASN A 163 -14.61 -15.19 7.68
CA ASN A 163 -15.88 -15.84 7.36
C ASN A 163 -16.43 -16.69 8.51
N ASN A 164 -15.54 -17.31 9.30
CA ASN A 164 -15.93 -18.07 10.48
C ASN A 164 -16.40 -17.16 11.63
N MET A 165 -15.78 -15.98 11.79
CA MET A 165 -16.16 -15.01 12.81
C MET A 165 -17.43 -14.23 12.43
N THR A 166 -17.60 -13.90 11.16
CA THR A 166 -18.74 -13.14 10.64
C THR A 166 -19.11 -13.68 9.27
N PRO A 167 -20.10 -14.59 9.17
CA PRO A 167 -20.44 -15.31 7.94
C PRO A 167 -21.23 -14.40 6.97
N LEU A 168 -20.53 -13.45 6.38
CA LEU A 168 -21.08 -12.50 5.41
C LEU A 168 -21.17 -13.11 4.00
N PHE A 169 -20.31 -14.07 3.69
CA PHE A 169 -20.25 -14.79 2.42
C PHE A 169 -20.43 -16.30 2.65
N SER A 170 -20.71 -17.07 1.60
CA SER A 170 -20.73 -18.54 1.68
C SER A 170 -19.37 -19.09 2.13
N ASP A 171 -18.30 -18.59 1.51
CA ASP A 171 -16.93 -18.83 1.89
C ASP A 171 -16.06 -17.61 1.55
N TYR A 172 -14.77 -17.67 1.90
CA TYR A 172 -13.84 -16.59 1.62
C TYR A 172 -13.54 -16.43 0.12
N THR A 173 -13.71 -17.48 -0.68
CA THR A 173 -13.47 -17.42 -2.13
C THR A 173 -14.53 -16.60 -2.84
N GLU A 174 -15.80 -16.67 -2.40
CA GLU A 174 -16.88 -15.79 -2.88
C GLU A 174 -16.50 -14.32 -2.67
N ALA A 175 -16.06 -13.96 -1.46
CA ALA A 175 -15.62 -12.60 -1.15
C ALA A 175 -14.46 -12.17 -2.06
N ASN A 176 -13.43 -13.01 -2.17
CA ASN A 176 -12.27 -12.73 -3.01
C ASN A 176 -12.64 -12.55 -4.49
N ASN A 177 -13.57 -13.35 -5.03
CA ASN A 177 -14.04 -13.26 -6.40
C ASN A 177 -14.83 -11.97 -6.67
N GLN A 178 -15.56 -11.45 -5.67
CA GLN A 178 -16.28 -10.17 -5.82
C GLN A 178 -15.35 -8.94 -5.85
N SER A 179 -14.11 -9.04 -5.36
CA SER A 179 -13.19 -7.89 -5.23
C SER A 179 -12.97 -7.11 -6.54
N PHE A 180 -12.88 -7.79 -7.68
CA PHE A 180 -12.75 -7.16 -9.00
C PHE A 180 -14.03 -6.40 -9.42
N GLY A 181 -15.21 -6.92 -9.07
CA GLY A 181 -16.48 -6.23 -9.28
C GLY A 181 -16.55 -4.92 -8.48
N TRP A 182 -16.07 -4.94 -7.24
CA TRP A 182 -15.96 -3.74 -6.40
C TRP A 182 -14.96 -2.73 -6.97
N LEU A 183 -13.79 -3.18 -7.45
CA LEU A 183 -12.81 -2.32 -8.13
C LEU A 183 -13.41 -1.65 -9.37
N LYS A 184 -14.09 -2.42 -10.23
CA LYS A 184 -14.76 -1.88 -11.43
C LYS A 184 -15.76 -0.78 -11.07
N SER A 185 -16.61 -1.06 -10.07
CA SER A 185 -17.64 -0.12 -9.61
C SER A 185 -17.02 1.14 -9.00
N THR A 186 -15.90 1.00 -8.31
CA THR A 186 -15.11 2.11 -7.77
C THR A 186 -14.60 3.00 -8.91
N PHE A 187 -14.06 2.42 -10.00
CA PHE A 187 -13.65 3.21 -11.18
C PHE A 187 -14.83 3.90 -11.87
N ASP A 188 -15.96 3.23 -12.00
CA ASP A 188 -17.16 3.81 -12.61
C ASP A 188 -17.67 5.05 -11.84
N VAL A 189 -17.67 4.98 -10.49
CA VAL A 189 -18.03 6.12 -9.65
C VAL A 189 -16.99 7.23 -9.72
N PHE A 190 -15.70 6.88 -9.75
CA PHE A 190 -14.62 7.87 -9.90
C PHE A 190 -14.73 8.64 -11.22
N ASP A 191 -14.90 7.92 -12.32
CA ASP A 191 -15.05 8.47 -13.66
C ASP A 191 -16.27 9.42 -13.75
N ALA A 192 -17.40 9.03 -13.15
CA ALA A 192 -18.56 9.91 -13.01
C ALA A 192 -18.27 11.15 -12.15
N SER A 193 -17.51 11.02 -11.05
CA SER A 193 -17.12 12.16 -10.20
C SER A 193 -16.23 13.15 -10.95
N GLN A 194 -15.27 12.67 -11.75
CA GLN A 194 -14.39 13.51 -12.55
C GLN A 194 -15.17 14.26 -13.62
N ARG A 195 -16.08 13.58 -14.33
CA ARG A 195 -16.95 14.22 -15.32
C ARG A 195 -17.84 15.31 -14.72
N ARG A 196 -18.30 15.14 -13.47
CA ARG A 196 -19.08 16.14 -12.73
C ARG A 196 -18.21 17.20 -12.04
N SER A 197 -16.89 17.13 -12.17
CA SER A 197 -15.94 17.97 -11.44
C SER A 197 -16.16 17.94 -9.91
N GLU A 198 -16.65 16.82 -9.38
CA GLU A 198 -16.79 16.61 -7.94
C GLU A 198 -15.43 16.22 -7.36
N ILE A 199 -14.89 17.04 -6.46
CA ILE A 199 -13.58 16.86 -5.85
C ILE A 199 -13.77 16.85 -4.33
N GLY A 200 -13.18 15.87 -3.66
CA GLY A 200 -13.27 15.71 -2.20
C GLY A 200 -12.07 14.96 -1.64
N LEU A 201 -11.83 15.11 -0.33
CA LEU A 201 -10.75 14.42 0.37
C LEU A 201 -10.94 12.89 0.30
N GLU A 202 -12.20 12.47 0.31
CA GLU A 202 -12.66 11.09 0.20
C GLU A 202 -12.23 10.46 -1.13
N SER A 203 -12.17 11.23 -2.22
CA SER A 203 -11.64 10.79 -3.51
C SER A 203 -10.12 10.51 -3.45
N ALA A 204 -9.35 11.36 -2.76
CA ALA A 204 -7.93 11.10 -2.57
C ALA A 204 -7.69 9.85 -1.70
N GLN A 205 -8.46 9.69 -0.61
CA GLN A 205 -8.40 8.53 0.27
C GLN A 205 -8.76 7.24 -0.47
N GLY A 206 -9.85 7.25 -1.25
CA GLY A 206 -10.28 6.08 -2.01
C GLY A 206 -9.25 5.68 -3.08
N LEU A 207 -8.62 6.65 -3.77
CA LEU A 207 -7.58 6.38 -4.76
C LEU A 207 -6.33 5.76 -4.12
N ILE A 208 -5.96 6.19 -2.91
CA ILE A 208 -4.88 5.56 -2.13
C ILE A 208 -5.22 4.10 -1.81
N ILE A 209 -6.44 3.83 -1.38
CA ILE A 209 -6.88 2.48 -1.03
C ILE A 209 -6.96 1.59 -2.29
N VAL A 210 -7.51 2.09 -3.40
CA VAL A 210 -7.55 1.37 -4.69
C VAL A 210 -6.13 1.11 -5.19
N SER A 211 -5.24 2.09 -5.15
CA SER A 211 -3.83 1.92 -5.51
C SER A 211 -3.18 0.83 -4.66
N PHE A 212 -3.47 0.78 -3.35
CA PHE A 212 -3.00 -0.28 -2.47
C PHE A 212 -3.56 -1.67 -2.83
N VAL A 213 -4.85 -1.78 -3.17
CA VAL A 213 -5.42 -3.05 -3.66
C VAL A 213 -4.72 -3.52 -4.93
N LEU A 214 -4.54 -2.61 -5.90
CA LEU A 214 -3.86 -2.92 -7.16
C LEU A 214 -2.38 -3.27 -6.95
N LEU A 215 -1.68 -2.62 -6.01
CA LEU A 215 -0.32 -3.00 -5.65
C LEU A 215 -0.23 -4.45 -5.17
N ASN A 216 -1.21 -4.91 -4.38
CA ASN A 216 -1.24 -6.27 -3.87
C ASN A 216 -1.71 -7.30 -4.91
N LEU A 217 -2.55 -6.89 -5.88
CA LEU A 217 -3.03 -7.75 -6.97
C LEU A 217 -2.02 -7.88 -8.12
N GLU A 218 -1.46 -6.76 -8.57
CA GLU A 218 -0.74 -6.61 -9.82
C GLU A 218 0.73 -6.18 -9.62
N GLY A 219 1.15 -5.85 -8.40
CA GLY A 219 2.45 -5.21 -8.15
C GLY A 219 2.45 -3.73 -8.56
N VAL A 220 3.62 -3.17 -8.85
CA VAL A 220 3.78 -1.75 -9.25
C VAL A 220 3.35 -1.55 -10.73
N SER A 221 2.08 -1.83 -11.03
CA SER A 221 1.50 -1.72 -12.36
C SER A 221 1.22 -0.27 -12.77
N SER A 222 1.02 -0.03 -14.07
CA SER A 222 0.59 1.28 -14.58
C SER A 222 -0.73 1.74 -13.96
N ARG A 223 -1.68 0.81 -13.72
CA ARG A 223 -2.97 1.10 -13.09
C ARG A 223 -2.81 1.53 -11.63
N ALA A 224 -1.99 0.82 -10.87
CA ALA A 224 -1.70 1.15 -9.48
C ALA A 224 -1.05 2.54 -9.36
N ARG A 225 -0.07 2.82 -10.25
CA ARG A 225 0.59 4.13 -10.35
C ARG A 225 -0.37 5.24 -10.77
N ASN A 226 -1.22 5.01 -11.76
CA ASN A 226 -2.18 6.01 -12.21
C ASN A 226 -3.18 6.39 -11.11
N CYS A 227 -3.66 5.43 -10.32
CA CYS A 227 -4.50 5.73 -9.15
C CYS A 227 -3.76 6.61 -8.13
N PHE A 228 -2.49 6.28 -7.88
CA PHE A 228 -1.63 7.05 -6.98
C PHE A 228 -1.41 8.49 -7.48
N PHE A 229 -1.08 8.67 -8.77
CA PHE A 229 -0.88 9.98 -9.38
C PHE A 229 -2.15 10.81 -9.40
N ASN A 230 -3.30 10.20 -9.70
CA ASN A 230 -4.59 10.88 -9.60
C ASN A 230 -4.87 11.35 -8.17
N SER A 231 -4.46 10.60 -7.14
CA SER A 231 -4.60 11.04 -5.74
C SER A 231 -3.75 12.30 -5.47
N ILE A 232 -2.53 12.36 -6.01
CA ILE A 232 -1.68 13.56 -5.93
C ILE A 232 -2.35 14.76 -6.62
N THR A 233 -2.92 14.55 -7.82
CA THR A 233 -3.65 15.59 -8.55
C THR A 233 -4.81 16.12 -7.72
N ILE A 234 -5.70 15.24 -7.22
CA ILE A 234 -6.83 15.63 -6.36
C ILE A 234 -6.36 16.39 -5.11
N CYS A 235 -5.28 15.94 -4.46
CA CYS A 235 -4.73 16.65 -3.31
C CYS A 235 -4.19 18.04 -3.67
N ARG A 236 -3.63 18.22 -4.86
CA ARG A 236 -3.15 19.53 -5.35
C ARG A 236 -4.33 20.46 -5.69
N GLU A 237 -5.38 19.95 -6.31
CA GLU A 237 -6.63 20.68 -6.57
C GLU A 237 -7.30 21.14 -5.27
N LEU A 238 -7.30 20.29 -4.24
CA LEU A 238 -7.75 20.65 -2.89
C LEU A 238 -6.77 21.57 -2.13
N GLY A 239 -5.60 21.85 -2.70
CA GLY A 239 -4.58 22.70 -2.10
C GLY A 239 -3.82 22.07 -0.93
N LEU A 240 -3.93 20.76 -0.68
CA LEU A 240 -3.39 20.11 0.53
C LEU A 240 -1.89 20.33 0.73
N HIS A 241 -1.12 20.49 -0.35
CA HIS A 241 0.29 20.86 -0.30
C HIS A 241 0.59 22.18 0.42
N ARG A 242 -0.41 23.04 0.63
CA ARG A 242 -0.31 24.34 1.32
C ARG A 242 -1.15 24.39 2.60
N LEU A 243 -1.57 23.24 3.12
CA LEU A 243 -2.54 23.14 4.22
C LEU A 243 -2.20 24.01 5.43
N ASP A 244 -0.93 24.09 5.81
CA ASP A 244 -0.45 24.85 6.97
C ASP A 244 0.29 26.15 6.56
N HIS A 245 0.11 26.63 5.33
CA HIS A 245 0.70 27.89 4.86
C HIS A 245 0.02 29.12 5.53
N PRO A 246 0.77 30.10 6.06
CA PRO A 246 0.20 31.24 6.81
C PRO A 246 -0.63 32.19 5.94
N HIS A 247 -0.38 32.23 4.63
CA HIS A 247 -1.12 33.02 3.65
C HIS A 247 -1.77 32.10 2.61
N ASN A 248 -2.98 31.63 2.89
CA ASN A 248 -3.77 30.90 1.90
C ASN A 248 -4.53 31.91 1.02
N PRO A 249 -4.33 31.90 -0.30
CA PRO A 249 -5.09 32.77 -1.19
C PRO A 249 -6.57 32.37 -1.16
N PRO A 250 -7.49 33.31 -1.42
CA PRO A 250 -8.94 33.06 -1.36
C PRO A 250 -9.44 31.99 -2.34
N SER A 251 -8.65 31.62 -3.37
CA SER A 251 -8.96 30.57 -4.34
C SER A 251 -8.80 29.15 -3.81
N VAL A 252 -8.14 28.98 -2.67
CA VAL A 252 -7.88 27.68 -2.06
C VAL A 252 -9.01 27.37 -1.09
N GLN A 253 -9.75 26.27 -1.28
CA GLN A 253 -10.89 25.88 -0.44
C GLN A 253 -10.51 25.35 0.96
N ILE A 254 -9.22 25.35 1.31
CA ILE A 254 -8.68 24.94 2.63
C ILE A 254 -9.31 25.67 3.84
N PRO A 255 -9.68 26.98 3.80
CA PRO A 255 -10.10 27.73 4.98
C PRO A 255 -11.37 27.24 5.69
N GLN A 256 -12.09 26.24 5.16
CA GLN A 256 -13.33 25.72 5.74
C GLN A 256 -13.22 24.30 6.34
N LEU A 257 -12.04 23.68 6.30
CA LEU A 257 -11.87 22.36 6.91
C LEU A 257 -11.81 22.49 8.43
N ASN A 258 -12.70 21.79 9.13
CA ASN A 258 -12.61 21.65 10.58
C ASN A 258 -11.24 21.02 10.98
N PRO A 259 -10.78 21.20 12.23
CA PRO A 259 -9.47 20.69 12.67
C PRO A 259 -9.24 19.20 12.39
N LEU A 260 -10.30 18.38 12.49
CA LEU A 260 -10.25 16.94 12.27
C LEU A 260 -10.03 16.58 10.79
N LYS A 261 -10.71 17.28 9.87
CA LYS A 261 -10.51 17.15 8.43
C LYS A 261 -9.13 17.65 8.02
N MET A 262 -8.62 18.72 8.62
CA MET A 262 -7.24 19.15 8.41
C MET A 262 -6.25 18.07 8.83
N GLU A 263 -6.45 17.47 10.00
CA GLU A 263 -5.57 16.40 10.47
C GLU A 263 -5.61 15.18 9.55
N THR A 264 -6.81 14.78 9.10
CA THR A 264 -6.98 13.71 8.12
C THR A 264 -6.30 14.05 6.78
N ALA A 265 -6.38 15.29 6.33
CA ALA A 265 -5.70 15.78 5.13
C ALA A 265 -4.17 15.74 5.26
N ARG A 266 -3.60 16.02 6.45
CA ARG A 266 -2.15 15.82 6.70
C ARG A 266 -1.77 14.35 6.53
N ARG A 267 -2.57 13.42 7.05
CA ARG A 267 -2.33 11.97 6.89
C ARG A 267 -2.32 11.58 5.41
N VAL A 268 -3.30 12.03 4.62
CA VAL A 268 -3.34 11.78 3.18
C VAL A 268 -2.09 12.31 2.48
N TRP A 269 -1.73 13.58 2.71
CA TRP A 269 -0.59 14.21 2.04
C TRP A 269 0.76 13.55 2.40
N TRP A 270 1.00 13.31 3.69
CA TRP A 270 2.23 12.64 4.13
C TRP A 270 2.31 11.17 3.72
N TYR A 271 1.18 10.49 3.56
CA TYR A 271 1.16 9.14 2.98
C TYR A 271 1.67 9.17 1.55
N LEU A 272 1.17 10.10 0.73
CA LEU A 272 1.59 10.26 -0.67
C LEU A 272 3.08 10.58 -0.76
N ILE A 273 3.59 11.54 0.02
CA ILE A 273 5.03 11.86 0.04
C ILE A 273 5.88 10.63 0.36
N GLY A 274 5.52 9.92 1.43
CA GLY A 274 6.30 8.75 1.85
C GLY A 274 6.29 7.64 0.79
N THR A 275 5.13 7.39 0.20
CA THR A 275 4.95 6.35 -0.81
C THR A 275 5.67 6.68 -2.12
N ASP A 276 5.58 7.93 -2.58
CA ASP A 276 6.24 8.42 -3.79
C ASP A 276 7.77 8.28 -3.68
N ALA A 277 8.33 8.68 -2.54
CA ALA A 277 9.75 8.48 -2.24
C ALA A 277 10.16 7.00 -2.20
N MET A 278 9.36 6.13 -1.59
CA MET A 278 9.68 4.69 -1.51
C MET A 278 9.56 3.99 -2.87
N ILE A 279 8.55 4.35 -3.68
CA ILE A 279 8.36 3.76 -5.01
C ILE A 279 9.48 4.18 -5.97
N SER A 280 10.08 5.36 -5.79
CA SER A 280 11.24 5.80 -6.59
C SER A 280 12.41 4.81 -6.57
N ARG A 281 12.50 3.91 -5.58
CA ARG A 281 13.56 2.90 -5.51
C ARG A 281 13.17 1.58 -6.13
N PHE A 282 11.91 1.34 -6.50
CA PHE A 282 11.54 0.09 -7.18
C PHE A 282 12.05 0.11 -8.62
N PRO A 283 12.60 -1.03 -9.11
CA PRO A 283 13.00 -1.14 -10.51
C PRO A 283 11.82 -0.86 -11.44
N GLY A 284 12.12 -0.26 -12.59
CA GLY A 284 11.16 -0.01 -13.66
C GLY A 284 11.18 1.44 -14.16
N PRO A 285 10.17 1.85 -14.96
CA PRO A 285 10.21 3.12 -15.70
C PRO A 285 10.26 4.40 -14.85
N HIS A 286 9.99 4.30 -13.55
CA HIS A 286 9.99 5.42 -12.60
C HIS A 286 11.11 5.31 -11.56
N GLU A 287 12.05 4.37 -11.72
CA GLU A 287 13.19 4.26 -10.83
C GLU A 287 14.01 5.56 -10.84
N GLY A 288 14.42 6.02 -9.65
CA GLY A 288 15.20 7.22 -9.45
C GLY A 288 14.41 8.54 -9.54
N THR A 289 13.08 8.51 -9.66
CA THR A 289 12.27 9.74 -9.72
C THR A 289 11.05 9.70 -8.80
N TYR A 290 10.64 10.87 -8.32
CA TYR A 290 9.46 11.09 -7.48
C TYR A 290 8.77 12.41 -7.85
N LEU A 291 7.47 12.54 -7.59
CA LEU A 291 6.61 13.64 -8.04
C LEU A 291 6.41 14.76 -7.03
N ILE A 292 6.57 14.49 -5.73
CA ILE A 292 6.30 15.47 -4.67
C ILE A 292 7.62 15.96 -4.07
N ASN A 293 8.03 17.16 -4.45
CA ASN A 293 9.18 17.81 -3.83
C ASN A 293 8.82 18.40 -2.45
N PRO A 294 9.47 17.99 -1.36
CA PRO A 294 9.20 18.54 -0.01
C PRO A 294 9.43 20.05 0.11
N ARG A 295 10.23 20.65 -0.78
CA ARG A 295 10.45 22.11 -0.82
C ARG A 295 9.27 22.87 -1.42
N GLN A 296 8.30 22.18 -2.01
CA GLN A 296 7.12 22.75 -2.67
C GLN A 296 5.85 22.58 -1.82
N MET A 297 5.98 22.37 -0.51
CA MET A 297 4.86 22.17 0.40
C MET A 297 5.04 22.89 1.73
N ASN A 298 3.92 23.19 2.38
CA ASN A 298 3.84 23.65 3.75
C ASN A 298 2.71 22.89 4.48
N VAL A 299 3.09 21.74 5.04
CA VAL A 299 2.18 20.83 5.75
C VAL A 299 2.92 20.27 6.96
N ARG A 300 2.34 20.44 8.14
CA ARG A 300 2.87 19.86 9.39
C ARG A 300 2.75 18.34 9.36
N LYS A 301 3.61 17.65 10.10
CA LYS A 301 3.51 16.19 10.26
C LYS A 301 2.21 15.84 11.01
N PRO A 302 1.57 14.69 10.73
CA PRO A 302 0.37 14.26 11.45
C PRO A 302 0.65 14.04 12.94
N LEU A 303 -0.41 14.11 13.74
CA LEU A 303 -0.36 13.85 15.17
C LEU A 303 -0.16 12.36 15.46
N ASN A 304 0.60 12.06 16.52
CA ASN A 304 0.63 10.73 17.10
C ASN A 304 -0.60 10.56 18.02
N ALA A 305 -1.73 10.13 17.48
CA ALA A 305 -2.98 9.98 18.24
C ALA A 305 -3.74 8.73 17.81
N ASP A 306 -4.55 8.20 18.72
CA ASP A 306 -5.58 7.22 18.38
C ASP A 306 -6.78 7.96 17.80
N ASP A 307 -7.46 7.35 16.83
CA ASP A 307 -8.60 8.01 16.15
C ASP A 307 -9.71 8.36 17.14
N GLU A 308 -10.00 7.48 18.10
CA GLU A 308 -11.04 7.72 19.11
C GLU A 308 -10.75 8.93 20.02
N ASP A 309 -9.50 9.38 20.11
CA ASP A 309 -9.11 10.56 20.89
C ASP A 309 -9.29 11.87 20.09
N LEU A 310 -9.51 11.79 18.77
CA LEU A 310 -9.63 12.96 17.89
C LEU A 310 -11.10 13.36 17.69
N VAL A 311 -11.63 14.12 18.64
CA VAL A 311 -13.05 14.53 18.66
C VAL A 311 -13.25 15.89 17.99
N GLU A 312 -14.22 15.97 17.08
CA GLU A 312 -14.60 17.23 16.43
C GLU A 312 -15.09 18.26 17.45
N GLY A 313 -14.62 19.52 17.31
CA GLY A 313 -14.97 20.61 18.22
C GLY A 313 -14.08 20.71 19.46
N GLN A 314 -13.15 19.78 19.67
CA GLN A 314 -12.13 19.84 20.72
C GLN A 314 -10.76 20.19 20.15
N GLU A 315 -9.85 20.63 21.02
CA GLU A 315 -8.44 20.80 20.63
C GLU A 315 -7.82 19.42 20.36
N LEU A 316 -7.23 19.27 19.16
CA LEU A 316 -6.58 18.02 18.77
C LEU A 316 -5.14 18.02 19.27
N VAL A 317 -4.84 17.17 20.25
CA VAL A 317 -3.52 17.07 20.87
C VAL A 317 -2.90 15.69 20.60
N GLY A 318 -1.69 15.69 20.05
CA GLY A 318 -0.92 14.46 19.85
C GLY A 318 -0.26 13.97 21.15
N LYS A 319 -0.15 12.66 21.28
CA LYS A 319 0.65 12.00 22.34
C LYS A 319 2.14 12.09 22.01
N PRO A 320 3.03 12.00 23.01
CA PRO A 320 4.47 11.85 22.77
C PRO A 320 4.80 10.67 21.85
N ILE A 321 5.86 10.75 21.04
CA ILE A 321 6.21 9.72 20.03
C ILE A 321 6.55 8.34 20.63
N ASN A 322 6.89 8.30 21.92
CA ASN A 322 7.15 7.08 22.69
C ASN A 322 5.88 6.45 23.28
N CYS A 323 4.70 7.04 23.04
CA CYS A 323 3.41 6.42 23.33
C CYS A 323 2.86 5.75 22.06
N SER A 324 2.51 4.46 22.15
CA SER A 324 1.93 3.72 21.04
C SER A 324 0.53 4.22 20.71
N THR A 325 0.24 4.40 19.42
CA THR A 325 -1.08 4.77 18.89
C THR A 325 -1.35 4.08 17.55
N ASN A 326 -2.55 4.24 17.01
CA ASN A 326 -2.88 3.85 15.64
C ASN A 326 -1.96 4.50 14.57
N MET A 327 -1.39 5.68 14.85
CA MET A 327 -0.51 6.43 13.94
C MET A 327 0.98 6.08 14.07
N SER A 328 1.38 5.20 15.00
CA SER A 328 2.79 4.97 15.30
C SER A 328 3.60 4.45 14.11
N TYR A 329 3.13 3.41 13.43
CA TYR A 329 3.75 2.89 12.20
C TYR A 329 3.79 3.95 11.11
N PHE A 330 2.68 4.67 10.90
CA PHE A 330 2.58 5.70 9.88
C PHE A 330 3.69 6.75 10.03
N LEU A 331 3.89 7.24 11.26
CA LEU A 331 4.90 8.27 11.54
C LEU A 331 6.33 7.74 11.34
N GLN A 332 6.61 6.51 11.76
CA GLN A 332 7.92 5.90 11.51
C GLN A 332 8.15 5.59 10.03
N ARG A 333 7.10 5.22 9.29
CA ARG A 333 7.14 5.02 7.84
C ARG A 333 7.48 6.32 7.12
N VAL A 334 6.89 7.45 7.53
CA VAL A 334 7.24 8.78 6.99
C VAL A 334 8.71 9.10 7.24
N ARG A 335 9.20 8.86 8.47
CA ARG A 335 10.60 9.08 8.84
C ARG A 335 11.56 8.20 8.04
N LEU A 336 11.23 6.93 7.81
CA LEU A 336 12.01 6.05 6.95
C LEU A 336 12.01 6.52 5.49
N ALA A 337 10.86 6.98 4.98
CA ALA A 337 10.78 7.52 3.63
C ALA A 337 11.63 8.79 3.44
N GLU A 338 11.79 9.61 4.48
CA GLU A 338 12.72 10.75 4.45
C GLU A 338 14.19 10.30 4.30
N VAL A 339 14.59 9.24 5.00
CA VAL A 339 15.93 8.62 4.85
C VAL A 339 16.11 8.08 3.44
N VAL A 340 15.11 7.36 2.93
CA VAL A 340 15.11 6.79 1.58
C VAL A 340 15.17 7.86 0.49
N ARG A 341 14.40 8.94 0.61
CA ARG A 341 14.41 10.05 -0.36
C ARG A 341 15.78 10.72 -0.45
N ASN A 342 16.43 10.95 0.70
CA ASN A 342 17.77 11.54 0.74
C ASN A 342 18.79 10.72 -0.06
N PHE A 343 18.59 9.40 -0.17
CA PHE A 343 19.38 8.56 -1.07
C PHE A 343 19.06 8.88 -2.54
N THR A 344 17.78 8.84 -2.93
CA THR A 344 17.35 9.14 -4.31
C THR A 344 17.85 10.50 -4.80
N ASP A 345 17.81 11.53 -3.94
CA ASP A 345 18.29 12.88 -4.25
C ASP A 345 19.81 12.94 -4.54
N ARG A 346 20.58 11.97 -4.05
CA ARG A 346 22.06 11.93 -4.12
C ARG A 346 22.60 10.95 -5.15
N VAL A 347 21.77 10.04 -5.67
CA VAL A 347 22.17 9.07 -6.71
C VAL A 347 21.83 9.64 -8.09
N PRO A 348 22.83 9.99 -8.92
CA PRO A 348 22.56 10.38 -10.30
C PRO A 348 21.94 9.20 -11.08
N LEU A 349 20.95 9.49 -11.93
CA LEU A 349 20.33 8.50 -12.82
C LEU A 349 21.35 7.78 -13.73
N THR A 350 22.52 8.38 -13.97
CA THR A 350 23.62 7.84 -14.79
C THR A 350 24.41 6.73 -14.11
N ASN A 351 24.26 6.52 -12.81
CA ASN A 351 25.07 5.59 -12.01
C ASN A 351 24.34 4.28 -11.66
N SER A 352 23.19 4.01 -12.28
CA SER A 352 22.30 2.89 -11.96
C SER A 352 22.80 1.52 -12.40
N SER A 353 23.83 1.44 -13.26
CA SER A 353 24.26 0.19 -13.90
C SER A 353 25.72 -0.22 -13.66
N ILE A 354 26.54 0.57 -12.94
CA ILE A 354 27.94 0.22 -12.64
C ILE A 354 28.24 0.47 -11.15
N PRO A 355 28.58 -0.58 -10.36
CA PRO A 355 29.05 -0.42 -8.99
C PRO A 355 30.49 0.17 -8.99
N ASP A 356 30.60 1.49 -9.08
CA ASP A 356 31.86 2.22 -8.85
C ASP A 356 32.09 2.47 -7.34
N VAL A 357 33.34 2.74 -6.93
CA VAL A 357 33.74 2.98 -5.54
C VAL A 357 32.94 4.14 -4.92
N HIS A 358 32.69 5.21 -5.67
CA HIS A 358 31.89 6.35 -5.21
C HIS A 358 30.41 6.01 -4.95
N SER A 359 29.86 4.98 -5.60
CA SER A 359 28.51 4.52 -5.31
C SER A 359 28.45 3.64 -4.05
N TYR A 360 29.58 3.06 -3.62
CA TYR A 360 29.65 2.24 -2.42
C TYR A 360 29.69 3.05 -1.12
N ASP A 361 30.41 4.16 -1.07
CA ASP A 361 30.43 5.04 0.11
C ASP A 361 29.02 5.57 0.43
N LEU A 362 28.28 5.97 -0.60
CA LEU A 362 26.89 6.39 -0.45
C LEU A 362 26.00 5.27 0.10
N VAL A 363 26.22 4.02 -0.34
CA VAL A 363 25.52 2.84 0.21
C VAL A 363 25.80 2.68 1.70
N LEU A 364 27.03 2.84 2.15
CA LEU A 364 27.40 2.75 3.56
C LEU A 364 26.81 3.89 4.41
N GLU A 365 26.74 5.10 3.87
CA GLU A 365 26.09 6.23 4.54
C GLU A 365 24.59 6.01 4.73
N VAL A 366 23.93 5.45 3.72
CA VAL A 366 22.49 5.15 3.78
C VAL A 366 22.22 4.00 4.73
N ASP A 367 23.06 2.96 4.72
CA ASP A 367 22.99 1.89 5.72
C ASP A 367 23.16 2.45 7.13
N ALA A 368 24.11 3.36 7.36
CA ALA A 368 24.28 4.01 8.66
C ALA A 368 23.02 4.79 9.08
N ALA A 369 22.39 5.52 8.15
CA ALA A 369 21.14 6.23 8.42
C ALA A 369 19.96 5.29 8.73
N ILE A 370 19.85 4.16 8.02
CA ILE A 370 18.83 3.13 8.30
C ILE A 370 19.12 2.43 9.64
N GLY A 371 20.38 2.13 9.94
CA GLY A 371 20.80 1.57 11.22
C GLY A 371 20.45 2.49 12.40
N GLN A 372 20.77 3.78 12.28
CA GLN A 372 20.36 4.78 13.26
C GLN A 372 18.83 4.86 13.37
N PHE A 373 18.11 4.77 12.24
CA PHE A 373 16.66 4.73 12.27
C PHE A 373 16.11 3.58 13.11
N ILE A 374 16.66 2.37 12.94
CA ILE A 374 16.28 1.16 13.70
C ILE A 374 16.57 1.36 15.20
N GLU A 375 17.72 1.91 15.56
CA GLU A 375 18.07 2.17 16.96
C GLU A 375 17.16 3.20 17.63
N ASP A 376 16.73 4.20 16.87
CA ASP A 376 15.82 5.26 17.32
C ASP A 376 14.33 4.88 17.18
N LEU A 377 14.00 3.63 16.82
CA LEU A 377 12.61 3.18 16.82
C LEU A 377 12.06 3.19 18.26
N PRO A 378 10.79 3.60 18.46
CA PRO A 378 10.16 3.43 19.76
C PRO A 378 10.21 1.96 20.23
N PRO A 379 10.45 1.67 21.52
CA PRO A 379 10.64 0.30 22.02
C PRO A 379 9.50 -0.66 21.64
N PHE A 380 8.27 -0.16 21.51
CA PHE A 380 7.11 -0.95 21.13
C PHE A 380 7.04 -1.34 19.64
N LEU A 381 7.85 -0.72 18.77
CA LEU A 381 8.02 -1.08 17.36
C LEU A 381 9.34 -1.82 17.07
N LYS A 382 10.27 -1.89 18.03
CA LYS A 382 11.48 -2.69 17.86
C LYS A 382 11.15 -4.18 17.82
N PHE A 383 11.91 -4.93 17.03
CA PHE A 383 11.92 -6.38 17.14
C PHE A 383 12.55 -6.76 18.49
N ASN A 384 11.78 -7.48 19.32
CA ASN A 384 12.29 -8.02 20.58
C ASN A 384 12.31 -9.55 20.47
N THR A 385 13.51 -10.13 20.60
CA THR A 385 13.73 -11.57 20.71
C THR A 385 13.26 -12.12 22.06
N ASP A 386 13.21 -11.28 23.10
CA ASP A 386 12.76 -11.67 24.43
C ASP A 386 11.23 -11.75 24.44
N GLU A 387 10.72 -12.96 24.70
CA GLU A 387 9.36 -13.42 24.45
C GLU A 387 8.26 -12.43 24.90
N PRO A 388 7.58 -11.74 23.96
CA PRO A 388 6.34 -11.04 24.25
C PRO A 388 5.27 -11.97 24.83
N GLN A 389 5.41 -13.28 24.61
CA GLN A 389 4.50 -14.32 25.11
C GLN A 389 4.41 -14.33 26.64
N GLN A 390 5.48 -13.99 27.36
CA GLN A 390 5.50 -13.95 28.83
C GLN A 390 4.81 -12.73 29.44
N LEU A 391 4.53 -11.69 28.65
CA LEU A 391 3.83 -10.49 29.14
C LEU A 391 2.33 -10.80 29.37
N PRO A 392 1.64 -10.10 30.29
CA PRO A 392 0.20 -10.26 30.47
C PRO A 392 -0.58 -9.97 29.18
N ALA A 393 -1.72 -10.62 28.95
CA ALA A 393 -2.58 -10.35 27.78
C ALA A 393 -3.08 -8.89 27.70
N THR A 394 -3.12 -8.20 28.84
CA THR A 394 -3.48 -6.79 28.99
C THR A 394 -2.34 -5.83 28.65
N ASP A 395 -1.14 -6.34 28.36
CA ASP A 395 0.00 -5.53 28.01
C ASP A 395 -0.25 -4.78 26.69
N THR A 396 0.09 -3.50 26.67
CA THR A 396 -0.09 -2.65 25.48
C THR A 396 0.66 -3.21 24.28
N HIS A 397 1.79 -3.90 24.49
CA HIS A 397 2.59 -4.57 23.47
C HIS A 397 1.88 -5.72 22.75
N LYS A 398 0.77 -6.24 23.31
CA LYS A 398 -0.04 -7.34 22.74
C LYS A 398 -1.29 -6.87 22.00
N LYS A 399 -1.54 -5.56 21.89
CA LYS A 399 -2.65 -5.05 21.08
C LYS A 399 -2.49 -5.51 19.62
N PRO A 400 -3.52 -6.12 18.98
CA PRO A 400 -3.40 -6.66 17.62
C PRO A 400 -2.86 -5.65 16.60
N GLY A 401 -3.35 -4.41 16.64
CA GLY A 401 -2.85 -3.34 15.76
C GLY A 401 -1.37 -3.05 15.94
N LEU A 402 -0.86 -3.11 17.18
CA LEU A 402 0.55 -2.87 17.45
C LEU A 402 1.44 -4.04 17.00
N ILE A 403 0.96 -5.29 17.14
CA ILE A 403 1.65 -6.49 16.60
C ILE A 403 1.83 -6.33 15.09
N ILE A 404 0.75 -5.95 14.38
CA ILE A 404 0.76 -5.71 12.93
C ILE A 404 1.76 -4.59 12.57
N GLN A 405 1.67 -3.45 13.24
CA GLN A 405 2.56 -2.30 13.02
C GLN A 405 4.04 -2.63 13.23
N ARG A 406 4.37 -3.34 14.33
CA ARG A 406 5.73 -3.80 14.63
C ARG A 406 6.24 -4.73 13.54
N HIS A 407 5.44 -5.73 13.17
CA HIS A 407 5.81 -6.69 12.14
C HIS A 407 6.10 -6.00 10.80
N ILE A 408 5.18 -5.17 10.30
CA ILE A 408 5.35 -4.49 9.00
C ILE A 408 6.59 -3.59 9.02
N MET A 409 6.82 -2.84 10.11
CA MET A 409 7.98 -1.95 10.23
C MET A 409 9.30 -2.73 10.13
N ASN A 410 9.42 -3.85 10.85
CA ASN A 410 10.65 -4.65 10.88
C ASN A 410 10.88 -5.39 9.56
N VAL A 411 9.85 -6.04 9.00
CA VAL A 411 9.95 -6.68 7.68
C VAL A 411 10.39 -5.67 6.62
N PHE A 412 9.77 -4.48 6.62
CA PHE A 412 10.04 -3.49 5.60
C PHE A 412 11.44 -2.85 5.72
N VAL A 413 11.84 -2.43 6.93
CA VAL A 413 13.15 -1.77 7.10
C VAL A 413 14.31 -2.73 6.79
N HIS A 414 14.21 -3.99 7.20
CA HIS A 414 15.22 -4.99 6.88
C HIS A 414 15.17 -5.41 5.41
N GLY A 415 13.98 -5.48 4.79
CA GLY A 415 13.84 -5.65 3.34
C GLY A 415 14.56 -4.55 2.54
N GLN A 416 14.47 -3.29 2.98
CA GLN A 416 15.21 -2.18 2.36
C GLN A 416 16.73 -2.32 2.53
N ARG A 417 17.22 -2.77 3.70
CA ARG A 417 18.65 -3.04 3.91
C ARG A 417 19.15 -4.20 3.06
N CYS A 418 18.38 -5.27 2.94
CA CYS A 418 18.72 -6.37 2.04
C CYS A 418 18.88 -5.86 0.61
N LYS A 419 17.89 -5.11 0.11
CA LYS A 419 17.92 -4.52 -1.24
C LYS A 419 19.12 -3.60 -1.45
N LEU A 420 19.44 -2.77 -0.47
CA LEU A 420 20.58 -1.84 -0.52
C LEU A 420 21.92 -2.58 -0.68
N HIS A 421 22.11 -3.71 0.00
CA HIS A 421 23.37 -4.44 0.01
C HIS A 421 23.45 -5.63 -0.96
N LEU A 422 22.33 -6.06 -1.53
CA LEU A 422 22.24 -7.22 -2.44
C LEU A 422 23.28 -7.16 -3.59
N PRO A 423 23.50 -6.02 -4.29
CA PRO A 423 24.51 -5.96 -5.37
C PRO A 423 25.95 -6.25 -4.93
N TYR A 424 26.24 -6.14 -3.63
CA TYR A 424 27.59 -6.35 -3.06
C TYR A 424 27.73 -7.71 -2.37
N LEU A 425 26.68 -8.55 -2.37
CA LEU A 425 26.66 -9.82 -1.64
C LEU A 425 27.74 -10.78 -2.11
N ALA A 426 27.79 -11.06 -3.43
CA ALA A 426 28.75 -11.99 -4.02
C ALA A 426 30.19 -11.48 -3.93
N ARG A 427 30.40 -10.18 -4.24
CA ARG A 427 31.71 -9.53 -4.12
C ARG A 427 32.22 -9.57 -2.68
N GLY A 428 31.35 -9.33 -1.70
CA GLY A 428 31.71 -9.41 -0.28
C GLY A 428 32.13 -10.78 0.23
N ALA A 429 31.96 -11.85 -0.55
CA ALA A 429 32.50 -13.18 -0.23
C ALA A 429 33.99 -13.32 -0.60
N VAL A 430 34.50 -12.51 -1.53
CA VAL A 430 35.88 -12.60 -2.05
C VAL A 430 36.71 -11.33 -1.86
N GLU A 431 36.06 -10.16 -1.82
CA GLU A 431 36.68 -8.84 -1.66
C GLU A 431 36.44 -8.29 -0.24
N PRO A 432 37.50 -8.10 0.58
CA PRO A 432 37.37 -7.59 1.95
C PRO A 432 36.65 -6.23 2.06
N THR A 433 36.77 -5.38 1.04
CA THR A 433 36.11 -4.06 0.96
C THR A 433 34.59 -4.17 1.13
N TYR A 434 33.97 -5.21 0.59
CA TYR A 434 32.51 -5.39 0.61
C TYR A 434 32.02 -6.37 1.68
N ALA A 435 32.91 -6.89 2.53
CA ALA A 435 32.57 -7.86 3.57
C ALA A 435 31.52 -7.35 4.56
N ARG A 436 31.54 -6.03 4.86
CA ARG A 436 30.50 -5.39 5.68
C ARG A 436 29.11 -5.49 5.03
N SER A 437 29.01 -5.21 3.72
CA SER A 437 27.73 -5.33 3.01
C SER A 437 27.18 -6.73 3.04
N ARG A 438 28.02 -7.74 2.78
CA ARG A 438 27.58 -9.15 2.86
C ARG A 438 27.02 -9.46 4.24
N ARG A 439 27.73 -9.10 5.32
CA ARG A 439 27.27 -9.31 6.70
C ARG A 439 25.92 -8.66 6.96
N VAL A 440 25.79 -7.36 6.69
CA VAL A 440 24.55 -6.59 6.92
C VAL A 440 23.38 -7.16 6.11
N CYS A 441 23.63 -7.55 4.87
CA CYS A 441 22.62 -8.14 4.00
C CYS A 441 22.08 -9.45 4.58
N LEU A 442 22.96 -10.35 5.04
CA LEU A 442 22.58 -11.62 5.66
C LEU A 442 21.84 -11.43 6.98
N ASP A 443 22.35 -10.55 7.85
CA ASP A 443 21.71 -10.26 9.15
C ASP A 443 20.30 -9.67 8.95
N SER A 444 20.14 -8.80 7.95
CA SER A 444 18.83 -8.24 7.61
C SER A 444 17.90 -9.30 7.01
N ALA A 445 18.40 -10.20 6.16
CA ALA A 445 17.59 -11.26 5.60
C ALA A 445 17.07 -12.20 6.69
N ARG A 446 17.93 -12.61 7.63
CA ARG A 446 17.53 -13.40 8.80
C ARG A 446 16.49 -12.69 9.65
N MET A 447 16.63 -11.37 9.84
CA MET A 447 15.65 -10.60 10.62
C MET A 447 14.27 -10.60 9.97
N VAL A 448 14.17 -10.53 8.64
CA VAL A 448 12.89 -10.67 7.92
C VAL A 448 12.27 -12.04 8.21
N ILE A 449 13.03 -13.12 8.05
CA ILE A 449 12.57 -14.50 8.29
C ILE A 449 12.12 -14.70 9.75
N GLN A 450 12.90 -14.21 10.71
CA GLN A 450 12.57 -14.28 12.14
C GLN A 450 11.30 -13.49 12.48
N THR A 451 11.11 -12.33 11.85
CA THR A 451 9.91 -11.49 12.05
C THR A 451 8.65 -12.17 11.50
N GLU A 452 8.75 -12.91 10.40
CA GLU A 452 7.66 -13.74 9.87
C GLU A 452 7.32 -14.88 10.84
N HIS A 453 8.31 -15.64 11.30
CA HIS A 453 8.12 -16.75 12.24
C HIS A 453 7.54 -16.30 13.59
N GLN A 454 7.91 -15.10 14.07
CA GLN A 454 7.33 -14.54 15.28
C GLN A 454 5.85 -14.26 15.09
N LEU A 455 5.46 -13.68 13.95
CA LEU A 455 4.06 -13.36 13.68
C LEU A 455 3.19 -14.61 13.53
N GLU A 456 3.71 -15.70 12.97
CA GLU A 456 2.98 -16.98 12.88
C GLU A 456 2.56 -17.54 14.25
N LYS A 457 3.31 -17.21 15.30
CA LYS A 457 2.99 -17.59 16.69
C LYS A 457 1.94 -16.67 17.32
N GLU A 458 1.62 -15.53 16.72
CA GLU A 458 0.65 -14.56 17.23
C GLU A 458 -0.78 -14.92 16.81
N ALA A 459 -1.73 -14.75 17.72
CA ALA A 459 -3.15 -15.03 17.47
C ALA A 459 -3.84 -13.84 16.76
N THR A 460 -3.42 -13.54 15.52
CA THR A 460 -3.96 -12.44 14.71
C THR A 460 -4.50 -12.89 13.36
N THR A 461 -5.65 -12.35 12.94
CA THR A 461 -6.23 -12.60 11.60
C THR A 461 -5.33 -12.08 10.47
N PHE A 462 -4.40 -11.18 10.77
CA PHE A 462 -3.42 -10.66 9.83
C PHE A 462 -2.50 -11.76 9.27
N ASN A 463 -2.30 -12.86 10.02
CA ASN A 463 -1.49 -13.99 9.56
C ASN A 463 -1.97 -14.55 8.21
N SER A 464 -3.28 -14.58 7.99
CA SER A 464 -3.88 -15.13 6.78
C SER A 464 -3.84 -14.18 5.57
N THR A 465 -3.50 -12.91 5.77
CA THR A 465 -3.45 -11.89 4.68
C THR A 465 -2.07 -11.30 4.44
N ARG A 466 -1.15 -11.37 5.41
CA ARG A 466 0.15 -10.67 5.35
C ARG A 466 0.97 -10.96 4.08
N LEU A 467 1.01 -12.22 3.63
CA LEU A 467 1.78 -12.63 2.44
C LEU A 467 1.09 -12.25 1.12
N ARG A 468 -0.14 -11.72 1.17
CA ARG A 468 -0.78 -11.04 0.04
C ARG A 468 -0.34 -9.58 -0.09
N LEU A 469 0.33 -9.02 0.93
CA LEU A 469 0.79 -7.64 0.88
C LEU A 469 2.08 -7.54 0.07
N CYS A 470 2.06 -6.77 -1.01
CA CYS A 470 3.18 -6.57 -1.92
C CYS A 470 4.47 -6.17 -1.18
N LEU A 471 4.36 -5.30 -0.18
CA LEU A 471 5.47 -4.83 0.65
C LEU A 471 6.16 -5.97 1.44
N VAL A 472 5.35 -6.79 2.11
CA VAL A 472 5.82 -7.92 2.93
C VAL A 472 6.41 -8.98 2.01
N LEU A 473 5.65 -9.33 0.97
CA LEU A 473 6.02 -10.33 -0.01
C LEU A 473 7.35 -9.99 -0.71
N HIS A 474 7.52 -8.75 -1.16
CA HIS A 474 8.79 -8.29 -1.75
C HIS A 474 9.96 -8.38 -0.74
N SER A 475 9.74 -8.02 0.52
CA SER A 475 10.80 -8.07 1.55
C SER A 475 11.22 -9.51 1.84
N VAL A 476 10.26 -10.43 1.94
CA VAL A 476 10.50 -11.87 2.05
C VAL A 476 11.25 -12.38 0.82
N PHE A 477 10.84 -12.02 -0.40
CA PHE A 477 11.51 -12.44 -1.63
C PHE A 477 12.96 -12.01 -1.69
N ILE A 478 13.25 -10.75 -1.39
CA ILE A 478 14.63 -10.25 -1.37
C ILE A 478 15.44 -10.97 -0.28
N ALA A 479 14.87 -11.21 0.91
CA ALA A 479 15.54 -11.98 1.95
C ALA A 479 15.86 -13.43 1.50
N SER A 480 14.90 -14.10 0.85
CA SER A 480 15.11 -15.44 0.30
C SER A 480 16.20 -15.47 -0.78
N ILE A 481 16.22 -14.49 -1.69
CA ILE A 481 17.29 -14.33 -2.69
C ILE A 481 18.65 -14.23 -2.01
N VAL A 482 18.78 -13.38 -0.98
CA VAL A 482 20.03 -13.19 -0.24
C VAL A 482 20.53 -14.51 0.36
N LEU A 483 19.65 -15.25 1.06
CA LEU A 483 20.02 -16.50 1.72
C LEU A 483 20.35 -17.62 0.72
N ILE A 484 19.62 -17.71 -0.39
CA ILE A 484 19.90 -18.67 -1.46
C ILE A 484 21.24 -18.38 -2.12
N LEU A 485 21.50 -17.12 -2.49
CA LEU A 485 22.78 -16.73 -3.08
C LEU A 485 23.94 -17.00 -2.12
N ASP A 486 23.79 -16.71 -0.84
CA ASP A 486 24.81 -16.99 0.16
C ASP A 486 25.09 -18.49 0.32
N PHE A 487 24.04 -19.31 0.24
CA PHE A 487 24.20 -20.76 0.21
C PHE A 487 24.98 -21.21 -1.03
N CYS A 488 24.68 -20.66 -2.21
CA CYS A 488 25.38 -20.94 -3.47
C CYS A 488 26.87 -20.54 -3.44
N LEU A 489 27.24 -19.52 -2.64
CA LEU A 489 28.61 -19.00 -2.53
C LEU A 489 29.49 -19.77 -1.53
N GLY A 490 28.92 -20.70 -0.74
CA GLY A 490 29.61 -21.30 0.42
C GLY A 490 30.58 -22.46 0.14
N ALA A 491 31.72 -22.46 0.85
CA ALA A 491 32.75 -23.49 0.80
C ALA A 491 32.86 -24.38 2.09
N ASP A 492 32.64 -23.83 3.29
CA ASP A 492 32.95 -24.48 4.60
C ASP A 492 31.83 -25.29 5.26
N ALA A 493 32.17 -26.24 6.14
CA ALA A 493 31.26 -27.26 6.67
C ALA A 493 30.31 -26.80 7.79
N ASP A 494 30.78 -26.04 8.79
CA ASP A 494 29.93 -25.61 9.93
C ASP A 494 28.98 -24.47 9.55
N GLU A 495 29.42 -23.57 8.67
CA GLU A 495 28.57 -22.52 8.11
C GLU A 495 27.48 -23.09 7.17
N LYS A 496 27.66 -24.30 6.64
CA LYS A 496 26.64 -24.96 5.79
C LYS A 496 25.39 -25.32 6.56
N ASP A 497 25.48 -25.66 7.85
CA ASP A 497 24.30 -26.07 8.62
C ASP A 497 23.39 -24.89 8.95
N GLN A 498 23.96 -23.77 9.41
CA GLN A 498 23.18 -22.54 9.62
C GLN A 498 22.60 -22.01 8.30
N ARG A 499 23.40 -21.96 7.22
CA ARG A 499 22.90 -21.52 5.90
C ARG A 499 21.81 -22.46 5.36
N ARG A 500 21.89 -23.76 5.64
CA ARG A 500 20.85 -24.72 5.27
C ARG A 500 19.56 -24.45 6.05
N GLN A 501 19.66 -24.16 7.35
CA GLN A 501 18.50 -23.81 8.15
C GLN A 501 17.85 -22.50 7.65
N ASP A 502 18.67 -21.46 7.43
CA ASP A 502 18.21 -20.17 6.89
C ASP A 502 17.46 -20.36 5.54
N LEU A 503 18.01 -21.21 4.66
CA LEU A 503 17.41 -21.55 3.36
C LEU A 503 16.07 -22.27 3.51
N LEU A 504 15.97 -23.25 4.43
CA LEU A 504 14.75 -24.01 4.66
C LEU A 504 13.63 -23.13 5.21
N GLU A 505 13.94 -22.30 6.20
CA GLU A 505 12.98 -21.36 6.79
C GLU A 505 12.46 -20.35 5.75
N ALA A 506 13.36 -19.82 4.91
CA ALA A 506 12.97 -18.95 3.80
C ALA A 506 12.10 -19.68 2.77
N TRP A 507 12.42 -20.92 2.45
CA TRP A 507 11.65 -21.72 1.48
C TRP A 507 10.23 -22.03 1.99
N ASP A 508 10.09 -22.38 3.27
CA ASP A 508 8.79 -22.68 3.89
C ASP A 508 7.83 -21.46 3.81
N ILE A 509 8.34 -20.25 4.06
CA ILE A 509 7.54 -19.03 3.94
C ILE A 509 7.12 -18.78 2.47
N LEU A 510 8.01 -19.01 1.51
CA LEU A 510 7.68 -18.89 0.09
C LEU A 510 6.60 -19.88 -0.34
N GLU A 511 6.65 -21.12 0.16
CA GLU A 511 5.66 -22.14 -0.15
C GLU A 511 4.29 -21.76 0.42
N ALA A 512 4.24 -21.21 1.63
CA ALA A 512 3.02 -20.65 2.21
C ALA A 512 2.47 -19.46 1.40
N ALA A 513 3.35 -18.62 0.85
CA ALA A 513 2.98 -17.48 0.01
C ALA A 513 2.45 -17.89 -1.38
N LYS A 514 2.84 -19.07 -1.90
CA LYS A 514 2.40 -19.60 -3.20
C LYS A 514 0.89 -19.81 -3.29
N GLU A 515 0.31 -20.33 -2.21
CA GLU A 515 -1.15 -20.54 -2.09
C GLU A 515 -1.93 -19.22 -2.04
N LEU A 516 -1.25 -18.11 -1.74
CA LEU A 516 -1.86 -16.80 -1.52
C LEU A 516 -1.62 -15.81 -2.66
N SER A 517 -0.60 -16.05 -3.50
CA SER A 517 -0.14 -15.11 -4.53
C SER A 517 0.44 -15.87 -5.73
N ARG A 518 -0.25 -15.81 -6.88
CA ARG A 518 0.20 -16.45 -8.14
C ARG A 518 1.62 -16.01 -8.56
N PRO A 519 2.00 -14.72 -8.44
CA PRO A 519 3.36 -14.30 -8.76
C PRO A 519 4.47 -14.98 -7.96
N THR A 520 4.18 -15.46 -6.74
CA THR A 520 5.15 -16.19 -5.90
C THR A 520 5.61 -17.48 -6.56
N ALA A 521 4.72 -18.19 -7.27
CA ALA A 521 5.06 -19.43 -7.95
C ALA A 521 6.16 -19.23 -9.01
N ARG A 522 6.05 -18.16 -9.82
CA ARG A 522 7.05 -17.82 -10.84
C ARG A 522 8.41 -17.53 -10.23
N ILE A 523 8.47 -16.83 -9.10
CA ILE A 523 9.74 -16.54 -8.41
C ILE A 523 10.35 -17.81 -7.83
N GLN A 524 9.55 -18.67 -7.21
CA GLN A 524 10.06 -19.96 -6.72
C GLN A 524 10.64 -20.79 -7.87
N ASP A 525 10.00 -20.80 -9.04
CA ASP A 525 10.52 -21.50 -10.22
C ASP A 525 11.86 -20.91 -10.67
N LEU A 526 12.02 -19.58 -10.66
CA LEU A 526 13.27 -18.91 -11.00
C LEU A 526 14.36 -19.17 -9.96
N LEU A 527 14.02 -19.12 -8.67
CA LEU A 527 14.92 -19.47 -7.57
C LEU A 527 15.37 -20.94 -7.67
N ALA A 528 14.45 -21.85 -7.95
CA ALA A 528 14.76 -23.27 -8.18
C ALA A 528 15.70 -23.47 -9.37
N GLN A 529 15.53 -22.69 -10.46
CA GLN A 529 16.44 -22.71 -11.60
C GLN A 529 17.85 -22.23 -11.23
N VAL A 530 17.96 -21.14 -10.46
CA VAL A 530 19.25 -20.65 -9.94
C VAL A 530 19.91 -21.70 -9.04
N MET A 531 19.17 -22.29 -8.11
CA MET A 531 19.67 -23.36 -7.24
C MET A 531 20.16 -24.56 -8.05
N LYS A 532 19.40 -24.99 -9.06
CA LYS A 532 19.80 -26.05 -9.98
C LYS A 532 21.07 -25.71 -10.76
N LYS A 533 21.18 -24.49 -11.29
CA LYS A 533 22.38 -23.98 -11.99
C LYS A 533 23.62 -24.05 -11.10
N HIS A 534 23.46 -23.75 -9.80
CA HIS A 534 24.54 -23.79 -8.81
C HIS A 534 24.65 -25.14 -8.06
N LYS A 535 23.97 -26.20 -8.52
CA LYS A 535 23.99 -27.56 -7.95
C LYS A 535 23.58 -27.64 -6.47
N VAL A 536 22.73 -26.72 -6.03
CA VAL A 536 22.13 -26.73 -4.70
C VAL A 536 20.90 -27.63 -4.72
N THR A 537 20.85 -28.61 -3.82
CA THR A 537 19.69 -29.49 -3.62
C THR A 537 19.01 -29.11 -2.32
N LEU A 538 17.74 -28.72 -2.38
CA LEU A 538 16.91 -28.61 -1.17
C LEU A 538 16.69 -30.02 -0.60
N PRO A 539 16.93 -30.26 0.69
CA PRO A 539 16.42 -31.48 1.30
C PRO A 539 14.91 -31.33 1.33
N VAL A 540 14.21 -32.10 0.49
CA VAL A 540 12.75 -32.23 0.57
C VAL A 540 12.43 -32.64 2.01
N GLY A 541 11.80 -31.74 2.75
CA GLY A 541 11.32 -32.02 4.09
C GLY A 541 10.42 -33.25 4.05
N LYS A 542 10.68 -34.22 4.92
CA LYS A 542 9.77 -35.35 5.14
C LYS A 542 8.35 -34.81 5.27
N GLU A 543 7.42 -35.39 4.51
CA GLU A 543 5.98 -35.14 4.63
C GLU A 543 5.61 -34.95 6.09
N ARG A 544 5.33 -33.70 6.50
CA ARG A 544 4.62 -33.46 7.76
C ARG A 544 3.26 -34.12 7.58
N GLN A 545 3.06 -35.27 8.23
CA GLN A 545 1.79 -35.96 8.30
C GLN A 545 0.71 -34.96 8.71
N ARG A 546 -0.14 -34.58 7.75
CA ARG A 546 -1.44 -33.95 8.05
C ARG A 546 -2.23 -34.94 8.92
N PRO A 547 -2.93 -34.50 9.97
CA PRO A 547 -3.73 -35.41 10.78
C PRO A 547 -4.81 -36.06 9.90
N VAL A 548 -4.78 -37.39 9.83
CA VAL A 548 -5.70 -38.21 9.06
C VAL A 548 -7.11 -38.02 9.60
N ARG A 549 -8.01 -37.50 8.76
CA ARG A 549 -9.45 -37.53 9.02
C ARG A 549 -9.94 -38.96 8.74
N CYS A 550 -10.27 -39.70 9.80
CA CYS A 550 -10.94 -41.00 9.67
C CYS A 550 -12.36 -40.79 9.13
N GLU A 551 -12.62 -41.20 7.89
CA GLU A 551 -13.96 -41.47 7.41
C GLU A 551 -14.14 -42.99 7.30
N ASN A 552 -14.88 -43.55 8.26
CA ASN A 552 -15.43 -44.90 8.17
C ASN A 552 -16.86 -44.78 7.62
N LEU A 553 -17.17 -45.42 6.49
CA LEU A 553 -18.50 -45.98 6.20
C LEU A 553 -18.38 -47.12 5.15
N PRO A 554 -19.30 -48.11 5.19
CA PRO A 554 -19.11 -49.46 4.66
C PRO A 554 -19.59 -49.63 3.19
N PRO A 555 -19.25 -50.75 2.53
CA PRO A 555 -19.49 -50.95 1.10
C PRO A 555 -20.81 -51.67 0.82
N THR A 556 -21.51 -51.28 -0.25
CA THR A 556 -22.56 -52.10 -0.89
C THR A 556 -22.56 -51.91 -2.41
N PRO A 557 -23.07 -52.90 -3.19
CA PRO A 557 -22.42 -53.36 -4.40
C PRO A 557 -23.18 -53.09 -5.72
N SER A 558 -22.38 -52.95 -6.77
CA SER A 558 -22.56 -53.31 -8.19
C SER A 558 -23.93 -53.54 -8.85
N SER A 559 -24.04 -52.91 -10.04
CA SER A 559 -24.64 -53.38 -11.32
C SER A 559 -26.11 -53.09 -11.62
N SER A 560 -26.36 -52.29 -12.68
CA SER A 560 -26.89 -52.74 -14.00
C SER A 560 -27.71 -51.66 -14.75
N THR A 561 -27.15 -51.21 -15.89
CA THR A 561 -27.75 -51.05 -17.24
C THR A 561 -28.97 -50.14 -17.55
N ALA A 562 -28.72 -49.26 -18.55
CA ALA A 562 -29.57 -48.84 -19.68
C ALA A 562 -30.59 -47.67 -19.57
N MET A 563 -30.11 -46.49 -20.01
CA MET A 563 -30.63 -45.61 -21.08
C MET A 563 -32.15 -45.32 -21.20
N LEU A 564 -32.55 -44.07 -20.90
CA LEU A 564 -33.00 -43.07 -21.90
C LEU A 564 -33.54 -41.79 -21.22
N SER A 565 -33.27 -40.65 -21.88
CA SER A 565 -33.94 -39.35 -21.82
C SER A 565 -33.28 -38.19 -21.04
N ASN A 566 -32.94 -37.18 -21.85
CA ASN A 566 -32.66 -35.76 -21.65
C ASN A 566 -32.73 -35.19 -20.22
N GLY A 567 -31.58 -34.72 -19.75
CA GLY A 567 -31.44 -33.77 -18.66
C GLY A 567 -29.98 -33.38 -18.51
N THR A 568 -29.60 -32.20 -19.01
CA THR A 568 -28.26 -31.63 -18.80
C THR A 568 -28.15 -31.20 -17.34
N THR A 569 -27.38 -31.93 -16.54
CA THR A 569 -27.00 -31.58 -15.18
C THR A 569 -25.85 -30.55 -15.15
N PRO A 570 -25.68 -29.82 -14.04
CA PRO A 570 -24.78 -28.68 -13.95
C PRO A 570 -23.33 -29.15 -13.78
N ASN A 571 -22.46 -28.72 -14.69
CA ASN A 571 -21.01 -28.84 -14.51
C ASN A 571 -20.53 -27.79 -13.51
N ASP A 572 -19.63 -28.23 -12.62
CA ASP A 572 -18.80 -27.40 -11.77
C ASP A 572 -18.17 -26.25 -12.58
N ALA A 573 -18.66 -25.04 -12.35
CA ALA A 573 -18.15 -23.82 -12.96
C ALA A 573 -16.90 -23.35 -12.21
N ILE A 574 -15.76 -23.98 -12.48
CA ILE A 574 -14.50 -23.25 -12.47
C ILE A 574 -14.52 -22.40 -13.75
N ALA A 575 -14.84 -21.12 -13.61
CA ALA A 575 -14.86 -20.19 -14.72
C ALA A 575 -13.51 -20.26 -15.45
N SER A 576 -13.55 -20.69 -16.71
CA SER A 576 -12.37 -20.81 -17.55
C SER A 576 -11.86 -19.40 -17.90
N VAL A 577 -10.55 -19.26 -18.08
CA VAL A 577 -9.88 -18.01 -18.50
C VAL A 577 -10.53 -17.40 -19.77
N GLN A 578 -11.21 -18.22 -20.57
CA GLN A 578 -11.96 -17.79 -21.76
C GLN A 578 -13.22 -16.96 -21.44
N GLU A 579 -13.93 -17.25 -20.34
CA GLU A 579 -15.13 -16.48 -19.94
C GLU A 579 -14.79 -15.10 -19.39
N LEU A 580 -13.60 -14.93 -18.79
CA LEU A 580 -13.05 -13.63 -18.40
C LEU A 580 -12.63 -12.79 -19.62
N SER A 581 -12.19 -13.45 -20.71
CA SER A 581 -11.84 -12.81 -21.98
C SER A 581 -13.06 -12.25 -22.71
N ASP A 582 -14.20 -12.97 -22.69
CA ASP A 582 -15.44 -12.54 -23.37
C ASP A 582 -16.14 -11.36 -22.68
N MET A 583 -15.78 -11.02 -21.43
CA MET A 583 -16.27 -9.83 -20.71
C MET A 583 -15.51 -8.54 -21.04
N GLY A 584 -14.63 -8.55 -22.05
CA GLY A 584 -13.82 -7.37 -22.43
C GLY A 584 -12.76 -6.99 -21.39
N LEU A 585 -12.48 -7.87 -20.42
CA LEU A 585 -11.43 -7.72 -19.42
C LEU A 585 -10.13 -8.30 -19.98
N ASN A 586 -9.60 -7.69 -21.04
CA ASN A 586 -8.26 -8.03 -21.53
C ASN A 586 -7.23 -7.45 -20.55
N MET A 587 -7.08 -8.12 -19.40
CA MET A 587 -6.06 -7.82 -18.41
C MET A 587 -4.89 -8.78 -18.65
N ASP A 588 -3.83 -8.24 -19.23
CA ASP A 588 -2.53 -8.88 -19.24
C ASP A 588 -2.01 -8.96 -17.80
N LEU A 589 -2.37 -10.06 -17.11
CA LEU A 589 -2.01 -10.36 -15.72
C LEU A 589 -0.50 -10.66 -15.56
N GLU A 590 0.28 -10.49 -16.62
CA GLU A 590 1.75 -10.59 -16.64
C GLU A 590 2.47 -9.30 -16.21
N GLY A 591 1.74 -8.21 -15.95
CA GLY A 591 2.27 -6.85 -15.73
C GLY A 591 3.17 -6.58 -14.52
N MET A 592 3.62 -7.61 -13.79
CA MET A 592 4.71 -7.44 -12.81
C MET A 592 6.04 -7.64 -13.52
N ASP A 593 6.81 -6.56 -13.60
CA ASP A 593 8.12 -6.46 -14.24
C ASP A 593 9.20 -7.17 -13.41
N TRP A 594 9.04 -8.49 -13.27
CA TRP A 594 9.95 -9.38 -12.56
C TRP A 594 11.32 -9.45 -13.22
N GLU A 595 11.37 -9.26 -14.54
CA GLU A 595 12.61 -9.18 -15.28
C GLU A 595 13.47 -8.03 -14.75
N ASN A 596 12.90 -6.85 -14.47
CA ASN A 596 13.66 -5.74 -13.85
C ASN A 596 14.05 -5.97 -12.38
N LEU A 597 13.30 -6.78 -11.61
CA LEU A 597 13.71 -7.17 -10.26
C LEU A 597 14.89 -8.17 -10.27
N LEU A 598 14.95 -9.02 -11.29
CA LEU A 598 15.93 -10.09 -11.44
C LEU A 598 17.06 -9.75 -12.43
N TRP A 599 17.00 -8.60 -13.11
CA TRP A 599 18.02 -8.13 -14.07
C TRP A 599 19.43 -8.07 -13.46
N GLY A 600 19.53 -7.95 -12.13
CA GLY A 600 20.80 -8.07 -11.39
C GLY A 600 21.38 -9.49 -11.25
N LEU A 601 20.61 -10.54 -11.53
CA LEU A 601 21.03 -11.96 -11.45
C LEU A 601 21.43 -12.54 -12.81
N GLU A 602 20.95 -11.96 -13.91
CA GLU A 602 21.22 -12.41 -15.28
C GLU A 602 22.39 -11.67 -15.95
N ALA A 603 22.82 -10.53 -15.39
CA ALA A 603 24.03 -9.86 -15.83
C ALA A 603 25.23 -10.83 -15.70
N PRO A 604 26.08 -10.98 -16.74
CA PRO A 604 27.24 -11.82 -16.62
C PRO A 604 28.13 -11.25 -15.51
N LEU A 605 28.29 -12.01 -14.44
CA LEU A 605 29.28 -11.80 -13.41
C LEU A 605 30.66 -11.98 -14.07
N PHE A 606 31.21 -10.90 -14.64
CA PHE A 606 32.57 -10.86 -15.16
C PHE A 606 33.56 -10.55 -14.04
#